data_AF-A0AAQ3MX59-F1
#
_entry.id   AF-A0AAQ3MX59-F1
#
_cell.length_a   1.000
_cell.length_b   1.000
_cell.length_c   1.000
_cell.angle_alpha   90.00
_cell.angle_beta   90.00
_cell.angle_gamma   90.00
#
_symmetry.space_group_name_H-M   'P 1'
#
loop_
_entity.id
_entity.type
_entity.pdbx_description
1 polymer ?
#
loop_
_entity_poly.entity_id
_entity_poly.type
_entity_poly.pdbx_seq_one_letter_code
_entity_poly.pdbx_strand_id
1 'polypeptide(L)'
;MACYCMITRTKLIMFIELLAVRYIDIETCQFGVIKTSGNVPVARVGHSATLVGSRVILFGGEDMSRKLLNDVHVLDLESMNWEMIETSQTPPAPRYDHAASIQGQRYLLIFGGCSHSVFFNDLHLLDMQTMEWSQPQTQGNLVSPRAGHAGVTIDESWYIVGGGDNKSGCPETLVLDMSKLVWSVLTVVKQKDPLSSEGLSVCSATVDGEKYLLAFGGYNGRYSNEVFVMRPKEKDIVRPKIFQSPAAAAAAASVTSAYALSKSEKLDFMQLDDMNSNSHVNGHSKDDVTDKIEAIKEEKRILELSIAEVRAENSKIGGEIEELNITHAELSKELQSVQGQLVAERSRCFNLEAKIAELQKLLESMQSVEDEVQALREKNSALDQEMELAATAQRQSSGGVWRWFGGSEK
;
A
#
# COMPACT_ATOMS: atom_id res chain seq x y z
N MET A 1 -12.31 5.64 8.46
CA MET A 1 -11.56 6.88 8.11
C MET A 1 -12.35 7.62 7.05
N ALA A 2 -12.60 8.92 7.21
CA ALA A 2 -13.24 9.73 6.17
C ALA A 2 -12.17 10.16 5.16
N CYS A 3 -12.49 10.08 3.86
CA CYS A 3 -11.61 10.57 2.80
C CYS A 3 -12.04 11.95 2.36
N TYR A 4 -11.06 12.84 2.22
CA TYR A 4 -11.26 14.24 1.88
C TYR A 4 -10.58 14.53 0.56
N CYS A 5 -11.27 15.29 -0.29
CA CYS A 5 -10.73 15.75 -1.56
C CYS A 5 -11.03 17.25 -1.69
N MET A 6 -9.99 18.07 -1.83
CA MET A 6 -10.15 19.51 -2.04
C MET A 6 -10.38 19.77 -3.53
N ILE A 7 -11.48 20.42 -3.88
CA ILE A 7 -11.91 20.57 -5.28
C ILE A 7 -11.69 21.99 -5.80
N THR A 8 -11.90 22.97 -4.94
CA THR A 8 -11.57 24.37 -5.22
C THR A 8 -10.87 24.97 -4.00
N ARG A 9 -10.38 26.20 -4.13
CA ARG A 9 -9.80 26.95 -3.00
C ARG A 9 -10.74 27.07 -1.79
N THR A 10 -12.05 26.93 -2.00
CA THR A 10 -13.07 27.20 -0.98
C THR A 10 -13.97 26.00 -0.70
N LYS A 11 -14.05 25.00 -1.59
CA LYS A 11 -14.92 23.83 -1.41
C LYS A 11 -14.15 22.52 -1.26
N LEU A 12 -14.39 21.86 -0.13
CA LEU A 12 -13.93 20.51 0.18
C LEU A 12 -15.08 19.53 -0.06
N ILE A 13 -14.82 18.41 -0.75
CA ILE A 13 -15.74 17.28 -0.79
C ILE A 13 -15.30 16.19 0.19
N MET A 14 -16.27 15.66 0.92
CA MET A 14 -16.09 14.57 1.87
C MET A 14 -16.95 13.39 1.45
N PHE A 15 -16.38 12.19 1.56
CA PHE A 15 -17.10 10.93 1.43
C PHE A 15 -17.27 10.34 2.83
N ILE A 16 -18.51 10.35 3.32
CA ILE A 16 -18.88 9.89 4.67
C ILE A 16 -20.07 8.94 4.53
N GLU A 17 -20.12 7.90 5.37
CA GLU A 17 -21.22 6.94 5.62
C GLU A 17 -22.36 6.93 4.58
N LEU A 18 -22.51 5.80 3.86
CA LEU A 18 -23.37 5.65 2.66
C LEU A 18 -22.82 6.30 1.37
N LEU A 19 -21.53 6.67 1.35
CA LEU A 19 -20.84 7.29 0.20
C LEU A 19 -21.52 8.57 -0.30
N ALA A 20 -22.21 9.25 0.61
CA ALA A 20 -22.79 10.56 0.35
C ALA A 20 -21.67 11.57 0.08
N VAL A 21 -21.78 12.27 -1.05
CA VAL A 21 -20.88 13.36 -1.41
C VAL A 21 -21.31 14.61 -0.67
N ARG A 22 -20.52 15.06 0.28
CA ARG A 22 -20.79 16.28 1.06
C ARG A 22 -19.85 17.38 0.65
N TYR A 23 -20.30 18.63 0.70
CA TYR A 23 -19.43 19.78 0.53
C TYR A 23 -19.33 20.60 1.80
N ILE A 24 -18.18 21.22 2.01
CA ILE A 24 -17.97 22.31 2.96
C ILE A 24 -17.41 23.47 2.16
N ASP A 25 -18.11 24.60 2.22
CA ASP A 25 -17.64 25.90 1.74
C ASP A 25 -16.94 26.62 2.90
N ILE A 26 -15.62 26.77 2.79
CA ILE A 26 -14.74 27.24 3.84
C ILE A 26 -14.94 28.76 4.08
N GLU A 27 -15.30 29.52 3.04
CA GLU A 27 -15.50 30.97 3.16
C GLU A 27 -16.83 31.31 3.85
N THR A 28 -17.88 30.59 3.49
CA THR A 28 -19.23 30.82 4.05
C THR A 28 -19.54 29.93 5.26
N CYS A 29 -18.66 28.98 5.57
CA CYS A 29 -18.87 27.91 6.54
C CYS A 29 -20.16 27.09 6.31
N GLN A 30 -20.69 27.09 5.09
CA GLN A 30 -21.86 26.29 4.73
C GLN A 30 -21.45 24.85 4.41
N PHE A 31 -22.28 23.90 4.80
CA PHE A 31 -22.10 22.50 4.47
C PHE A 31 -23.40 21.91 3.96
N GLY A 32 -23.28 20.90 3.10
CA GLY A 32 -24.45 20.26 2.52
C GLY A 32 -24.14 18.93 1.86
N VAL A 33 -25.18 18.31 1.31
CA VAL A 33 -25.08 17.08 0.54
C VAL A 33 -25.24 17.43 -0.94
N ILE A 34 -24.33 16.95 -1.77
CA ILE A 34 -24.45 16.99 -3.22
C ILE A 34 -25.14 15.71 -3.66
N LYS A 35 -26.23 15.86 -4.41
CA LYS A 35 -26.87 14.71 -5.05
C LYS A 35 -26.00 14.28 -6.22
N THR A 36 -25.64 13.00 -6.24
CA THR A 36 -24.93 12.36 -7.35
C THR A 36 -25.80 11.30 -8.00
N SER A 37 -25.51 11.00 -9.26
CA SER A 37 -26.20 9.96 -10.04
C SER A 37 -25.21 8.98 -10.68
N GLY A 38 -25.70 8.04 -11.49
CA GLY A 38 -24.88 7.10 -12.25
C GLY A 38 -24.52 5.83 -11.47
N ASN A 39 -23.35 5.27 -11.74
CA ASN A 39 -22.83 4.07 -11.09
C ASN A 39 -22.24 4.41 -9.72
N VAL A 40 -23.10 4.80 -8.78
CA VAL A 40 -22.70 5.18 -7.42
C VAL A 40 -21.98 4.00 -6.74
N PRO A 41 -20.75 4.20 -6.22
CA PRO A 41 -20.02 3.14 -5.55
C PRO A 41 -20.73 2.65 -4.28
N VAL A 42 -20.56 1.38 -3.93
CA VAL A 42 -21.07 0.84 -2.65
C VAL A 42 -20.41 1.51 -1.45
N ALA A 43 -21.19 1.70 -0.38
CA ALA A 43 -20.70 2.24 0.89
C ALA A 43 -19.50 1.44 1.41
N ARG A 44 -18.39 2.14 1.69
CA ARG A 44 -17.10 1.52 1.98
C ARG A 44 -16.22 2.40 2.88
N VAL A 45 -15.25 1.77 3.55
CA VAL A 45 -14.23 2.42 4.37
C VAL A 45 -12.83 2.16 3.83
N GLY A 46 -11.86 2.99 4.21
CA GLY A 46 -10.45 2.81 3.83
C GLY A 46 -10.16 2.86 2.33
N HIS A 47 -11.08 3.43 1.53
CA HIS A 47 -10.85 3.72 0.11
C HIS A 47 -9.93 4.93 -0.01
N SER A 48 -9.34 5.15 -1.19
CA SER A 48 -8.69 6.44 -1.51
C SER A 48 -9.59 7.29 -2.40
N ALA A 49 -9.49 8.61 -2.30
CA ALA A 49 -10.14 9.56 -3.21
C ALA A 49 -9.12 10.60 -3.69
N THR A 50 -8.85 10.65 -5.00
CA THR A 50 -7.80 11.49 -5.60
C THR A 50 -8.40 12.42 -6.65
N LEU A 51 -8.10 13.73 -6.57
CA LEU A 51 -8.50 14.68 -7.61
C LEU A 51 -7.59 14.57 -8.83
N VAL A 52 -8.16 14.44 -10.02
CA VAL A 52 -7.46 14.49 -11.30
C VAL A 52 -8.23 15.40 -12.26
N GLY A 53 -7.73 16.62 -12.46
CA GLY A 53 -8.47 17.67 -13.19
C GLY A 53 -9.81 17.99 -12.51
N SER A 54 -10.91 17.86 -13.25
CA SER A 54 -12.29 18.04 -12.76
C SER A 54 -12.96 16.72 -12.34
N ARG A 55 -12.19 15.68 -12.05
CA ARG A 55 -12.71 14.35 -11.69
C ARG A 55 -12.13 13.85 -10.39
N VAL A 56 -12.93 13.15 -9.59
CA VAL A 56 -12.47 12.44 -8.38
C VAL A 56 -12.41 10.95 -8.66
N ILE A 57 -11.24 10.36 -8.47
CA ILE A 57 -10.98 8.94 -8.66
C ILE A 57 -11.04 8.26 -7.30
N LEU A 58 -11.95 7.31 -7.16
CA LEU A 58 -12.10 6.47 -5.99
C LEU A 58 -11.54 5.08 -6.30
N PHE A 59 -10.73 4.54 -5.39
CA PHE A 59 -10.15 3.20 -5.53
C PHE A 59 -10.20 2.41 -4.22
N GLY A 60 -10.57 1.14 -4.34
CA GLY A 60 -10.49 0.13 -3.27
C GLY A 60 -11.42 0.38 -2.08
N GLY A 61 -10.99 -0.09 -0.92
CA GLY A 61 -11.72 -0.04 0.34
C GLY A 61 -12.37 -1.37 0.74
N GLU A 62 -13.11 -1.35 1.85
CA GLU A 62 -13.89 -2.48 2.36
C GLU A 62 -15.36 -2.08 2.48
N ASP A 63 -16.28 -2.88 1.95
CA ASP A 63 -17.72 -2.63 2.08
C ASP A 63 -18.31 -3.13 3.42
N MET A 64 -19.59 -2.82 3.65
CA MET A 64 -20.31 -3.23 4.87
C MET A 64 -20.40 -4.75 5.07
N SER A 65 -20.21 -5.54 4.01
CA SER A 65 -20.17 -7.01 4.06
C SER A 65 -18.77 -7.57 4.31
N ARG A 66 -17.81 -6.70 4.62
CA ARG A 66 -16.37 -7.00 4.76
C ARG A 66 -15.73 -7.50 3.47
N LYS A 67 -16.32 -7.18 2.31
CA LYS A 67 -15.70 -7.49 1.02
C LYS A 67 -14.67 -6.40 0.72
N LEU A 68 -13.43 -6.83 0.54
CA LEU A 68 -12.35 -6.00 0.04
C LEU A 68 -12.55 -5.70 -1.44
N LEU A 69 -12.22 -4.47 -1.84
CA LEU A 69 -12.47 -3.95 -3.18
C LEU A 69 -11.15 -3.48 -3.82
N ASN A 70 -11.12 -3.49 -5.15
CA ASN A 70 -10.08 -2.92 -6.01
C ASN A 70 -10.70 -2.31 -7.29
N ASP A 71 -11.98 -1.95 -7.22
CA ASP A 71 -12.70 -1.26 -8.29
C ASP A 71 -12.25 0.21 -8.39
N VAL A 72 -12.38 0.77 -9.59
CA VAL A 72 -12.13 2.18 -9.88
C VAL A 72 -13.45 2.85 -10.20
N HIS A 73 -13.76 3.91 -9.47
CA HIS A 73 -14.91 4.76 -9.74
C HIS A 73 -14.45 6.19 -10.00
N VAL A 74 -15.16 6.87 -10.90
CA VAL A 74 -14.88 8.26 -11.26
C VAL A 74 -16.12 9.10 -11.06
N LEU A 75 -16.00 10.14 -10.25
CA LEU A 75 -17.00 11.18 -10.14
C LEU A 75 -16.58 12.35 -11.02
N ASP A 76 -17.37 12.62 -12.05
CA ASP A 76 -17.28 13.88 -12.78
C ASP A 76 -17.87 15.01 -11.93
N LEU A 77 -17.07 16.05 -11.66
CA LEU A 77 -17.48 17.14 -10.78
C LEU A 77 -18.33 18.21 -11.47
N GLU A 78 -18.42 18.20 -12.79
CA GLU A 78 -19.27 19.11 -13.56
C GLU A 78 -20.70 18.56 -13.61
N SER A 79 -20.85 17.28 -13.95
CA SER A 79 -22.15 16.61 -14.04
C SER A 79 -22.59 15.97 -12.73
N MET A 80 -21.71 15.84 -11.74
CA MET A 80 -21.94 15.10 -10.49
C MET A 80 -22.41 13.65 -10.74
N ASN A 81 -21.85 13.03 -11.78
CA ASN A 81 -22.22 11.68 -12.21
C ASN A 81 -21.06 10.72 -11.95
N TRP A 82 -21.39 9.57 -11.36
CA TRP A 82 -20.45 8.48 -11.15
C TRP A 82 -20.41 7.53 -12.33
N GLU A 83 -19.21 7.08 -12.64
CA GLU A 83 -18.95 6.01 -13.59
C GLU A 83 -18.09 4.94 -12.91
N MET A 84 -18.35 3.66 -13.21
CA MET A 84 -17.46 2.56 -12.86
C MET A 84 -16.55 2.33 -14.06
N ILE A 85 -15.24 2.41 -13.84
CA ILE A 85 -14.26 2.28 -14.92
C ILE A 85 -13.76 0.84 -14.98
N GLU A 86 -13.87 0.25 -16.17
CA GLU A 86 -13.19 -1.00 -16.48
C GLU A 86 -11.71 -0.72 -16.74
N THR A 87 -10.85 -1.36 -15.95
CA THR A 87 -9.40 -1.29 -16.12
C THR A 87 -8.85 -2.59 -16.69
N SER A 88 -7.72 -2.52 -17.38
CA SER A 88 -7.05 -3.70 -17.92
C SER A 88 -5.70 -3.95 -17.23
N GLN A 89 -5.02 -5.02 -17.65
CA GLN A 89 -3.82 -5.57 -16.99
C GLN A 89 -4.11 -6.05 -15.56
N THR A 90 -3.07 -6.26 -14.77
CA THR A 90 -3.19 -6.79 -13.42
C THR A 90 -3.39 -5.64 -12.43
N PRO A 91 -4.60 -5.45 -11.86
CA PRO A 91 -4.82 -4.45 -10.82
C PRO A 91 -4.15 -4.85 -9.50
N PRO A 92 -4.00 -3.90 -8.55
CA PRO A 92 -3.63 -4.24 -7.19
C PRO A 92 -4.64 -5.23 -6.59
N ALA A 93 -4.16 -6.13 -5.72
CA ALA A 93 -5.04 -6.97 -4.93
C ALA A 93 -6.05 -6.12 -4.13
N PRO A 94 -7.30 -6.59 -3.91
CA PRO A 94 -8.28 -5.91 -3.08
C PRO A 94 -7.72 -5.51 -1.72
N ARG A 95 -7.90 -4.23 -1.38
CA ARG A 95 -7.21 -3.60 -0.25
C ARG A 95 -7.97 -2.40 0.30
N TYR A 96 -7.68 -2.06 1.55
CA TYR A 96 -8.14 -0.85 2.22
C TYR A 96 -6.99 -0.22 3.01
N ASP A 97 -7.20 1.02 3.45
CA ASP A 97 -6.23 1.84 4.20
C ASP A 97 -4.88 2.00 3.48
N HIS A 98 -4.90 1.99 2.15
CA HIS A 98 -3.78 2.37 1.29
C HIS A 98 -3.70 3.89 1.09
N ALA A 99 -2.57 4.38 0.59
CA ALA A 99 -2.43 5.76 0.15
C ALA A 99 -2.47 5.85 -1.37
N ALA A 100 -2.98 6.97 -1.88
CA ALA A 100 -2.99 7.27 -3.31
C ALA A 100 -2.40 8.65 -3.60
N SER A 101 -1.84 8.81 -4.79
CA SER A 101 -1.31 10.09 -5.31
C SER A 101 -1.51 10.16 -6.82
N ILE A 102 -1.43 11.36 -7.38
CA ILE A 102 -1.47 11.62 -8.82
C ILE A 102 -0.14 12.22 -9.27
N GLN A 103 0.46 11.66 -10.31
CA GLN A 103 1.62 12.22 -10.98
C GLN A 103 1.23 12.74 -12.37
N GLY A 104 1.57 14.01 -12.63
CA GLY A 104 1.42 14.63 -13.96
C GLY A 104 -0.01 14.62 -14.51
N GLN A 105 -1.04 14.55 -13.64
CA GLN A 105 -2.45 14.36 -14.01
C GLN A 105 -2.73 13.12 -14.87
N ARG A 106 -1.79 12.17 -14.92
CA ARG A 106 -1.87 10.99 -15.78
C ARG A 106 -1.75 9.68 -15.02
N TYR A 107 -0.86 9.58 -14.04
CA TYR A 107 -0.63 8.31 -13.35
C TYR A 107 -1.19 8.37 -11.93
N LEU A 108 -2.22 7.57 -11.67
CA LEU A 108 -2.70 7.34 -10.30
C LEU A 108 -1.79 6.29 -9.65
N LEU A 109 -1.10 6.67 -8.59
CA LEU A 109 -0.24 5.80 -7.80
C LEU A 109 -1.03 5.26 -6.61
N ILE A 110 -0.96 3.95 -6.37
CA ILE A 110 -1.50 3.27 -5.20
C ILE A 110 -0.35 2.60 -4.47
N PHE A 111 -0.21 2.88 -3.17
CA PHE A 111 0.86 2.31 -2.36
C PHE A 111 0.35 1.76 -1.01
N GLY A 112 0.78 0.53 -0.71
CA GLY A 112 0.51 -0.15 0.55
C GLY A 112 -0.96 -0.52 0.74
N GLY A 113 -1.42 -0.43 1.98
CA GLY A 113 -2.72 -0.90 2.44
C GLY A 113 -2.67 -2.35 2.90
N CYS A 114 -3.83 -2.92 3.21
CA CYS A 114 -3.91 -4.30 3.65
C CYS A 114 -5.14 -5.03 3.14
N SER A 115 -5.03 -6.36 3.15
CA SER A 115 -6.17 -7.26 3.23
C SER A 115 -6.41 -7.65 4.70
N HIS A 116 -7.31 -8.59 4.96
CA HIS A 116 -7.52 -9.09 6.33
C HIS A 116 -6.32 -9.84 6.91
N SER A 117 -5.36 -10.26 6.08
CA SER A 117 -4.24 -11.12 6.49
C SER A 117 -2.86 -10.63 6.04
N VAL A 118 -2.80 -9.72 5.07
CA VAL A 118 -1.54 -9.28 4.45
C VAL A 118 -1.49 -7.76 4.41
N PHE A 119 -0.37 -7.21 4.87
CA PHE A 119 0.00 -5.82 4.63
C PHE A 119 0.84 -5.74 3.37
N PHE A 120 0.59 -4.73 2.55
CA PHE A 120 1.27 -4.54 1.28
C PHE A 120 2.32 -3.42 1.38
N ASN A 121 3.36 -3.53 0.56
CA ASN A 121 4.35 -2.48 0.28
C ASN A 121 4.59 -2.31 -1.23
N ASP A 122 3.69 -2.83 -2.05
CA ASP A 122 3.74 -2.68 -3.50
C ASP A 122 3.30 -1.28 -3.93
N LEU A 123 3.85 -0.83 -5.05
CA LEU A 123 3.47 0.40 -5.75
C LEU A 123 2.84 0.01 -7.08
N HIS A 124 1.61 0.45 -7.32
CA HIS A 124 0.90 0.26 -8.59
C HIS A 124 0.58 1.61 -9.22
N LEU A 125 0.64 1.66 -10.55
CA LEU A 125 0.29 2.82 -11.35
C LEU A 125 -0.86 2.46 -12.28
N LEU A 126 -1.92 3.27 -12.27
CA LEU A 126 -2.96 3.28 -13.29
C LEU A 126 -2.71 4.46 -14.23
N ASP A 127 -2.50 4.19 -15.51
CA ASP A 127 -2.48 5.24 -16.53
C ASP A 127 -3.92 5.69 -16.80
N MET A 128 -4.26 6.91 -16.40
CA MET A 128 -5.60 7.49 -16.52
C MET A 128 -6.02 7.76 -17.97
N GLN A 129 -5.11 7.65 -18.94
CA GLN A 129 -5.42 7.78 -20.37
C GLN A 129 -5.82 6.43 -20.98
N THR A 130 -5.11 5.36 -20.63
CA THR A 130 -5.33 4.02 -21.20
C THR A 130 -6.15 3.11 -20.29
N MET A 131 -6.33 3.49 -19.02
CA MET A 131 -6.93 2.70 -17.93
C MET A 131 -6.24 1.35 -17.72
N GLU A 132 -4.92 1.31 -17.94
CA GLU A 132 -4.10 0.12 -17.77
C GLU A 132 -3.29 0.18 -16.47
N TRP A 133 -3.32 -0.91 -15.70
CA TRP A 133 -2.49 -1.06 -14.51
C TRP A 133 -1.07 -1.51 -14.86
N SER A 134 -0.12 -1.06 -14.05
CA SER A 134 1.27 -1.51 -14.10
C SER A 134 1.90 -1.50 -12.71
N GLN A 135 2.89 -2.36 -12.51
CA GLN A 135 3.69 -2.42 -11.30
C GLN A 135 5.15 -2.14 -11.66
N PRO A 136 5.60 -0.88 -11.60
CA PRO A 136 6.96 -0.55 -12.01
C PRO A 136 7.98 -1.01 -10.97
N GLN A 137 9.21 -1.27 -11.44
CA GLN A 137 10.33 -1.48 -10.52
C GLN A 137 10.67 -0.17 -9.81
N THR A 138 10.81 -0.24 -8.49
CA THR A 138 11.23 0.88 -7.66
C THR A 138 12.65 0.68 -7.17
N GLN A 139 13.32 1.78 -6.88
CA GLN A 139 14.71 1.79 -6.41
C GLN A 139 14.81 2.46 -5.04
N GLY A 140 16.00 2.40 -4.43
CA GLY A 140 16.30 3.13 -3.20
C GLY A 140 16.08 2.28 -1.94
N ASN A 141 15.59 2.91 -0.88
CA ASN A 141 15.43 2.24 0.41
C ASN A 141 14.37 1.15 0.36
N LEU A 142 14.58 0.07 1.12
CA LEU A 142 13.55 -0.93 1.36
C LEU A 142 12.39 -0.30 2.12
N VAL A 143 11.18 -0.57 1.64
CA VAL A 143 9.95 -0.06 2.22
C VAL A 143 9.22 -1.18 2.93
N SER A 144 8.90 -0.97 4.20
CA SER A 144 8.12 -1.90 5.01
C SER A 144 6.63 -1.91 4.58
N PRO A 145 5.96 -3.08 4.64
CA PRO A 145 4.52 -3.17 4.49
C PRO A 145 3.78 -2.31 5.51
N ARG A 146 2.74 -1.61 5.05
CA ARG A 146 1.98 -0.69 5.91
C ARG A 146 0.57 -0.44 5.42
N ALA A 147 -0.33 -0.24 6.35
CA ALA A 147 -1.67 0.31 6.14
C ALA A 147 -1.94 1.44 7.13
N GLY A 148 -2.92 2.30 6.82
CA GLY A 148 -3.30 3.44 7.65
C GLY A 148 -2.26 4.57 7.64
N HIS A 149 -1.31 4.54 6.71
CA HIS A 149 -0.40 5.65 6.44
C HIS A 149 -1.11 6.75 5.66
N ALA A 150 -0.57 7.95 5.76
CA ALA A 150 -1.09 9.10 5.03
C ALA A 150 -0.01 9.66 4.10
N GLY A 151 -0.45 10.07 2.90
CA GLY A 151 0.44 10.57 1.85
C GLY A 151 0.08 11.98 1.41
N VAL A 152 1.07 12.81 1.11
CA VAL A 152 0.86 14.10 0.45
C VAL A 152 1.96 14.39 -0.57
N THR A 153 1.55 14.92 -1.70
CA THR A 153 2.45 15.28 -2.79
C THR A 153 2.90 16.72 -2.65
N ILE A 154 4.20 16.93 -2.72
CA ILE A 154 4.82 18.24 -2.79
C ILE A 154 5.79 18.20 -3.98
N ASP A 155 5.47 18.97 -5.02
CA ASP A 155 6.16 18.91 -6.31
C ASP A 155 6.13 17.49 -6.90
N GLU A 156 7.29 16.94 -7.29
CA GLU A 156 7.43 15.59 -7.84
C GLU A 156 7.67 14.52 -6.76
N SER A 157 7.60 14.90 -5.48
CA SER A 157 7.88 14.01 -4.35
C SER A 157 6.60 13.68 -3.58
N TRP A 158 6.38 12.39 -3.35
CA TRP A 158 5.28 11.90 -2.53
C TRP A 158 5.78 11.53 -1.14
N TYR A 159 5.34 12.27 -0.13
CA TYR A 159 5.72 12.08 1.27
C TYR A 159 4.70 11.17 1.94
N ILE A 160 5.15 10.12 2.62
CA ILE A 160 4.30 9.14 3.28
C ILE A 160 4.70 9.00 4.75
N VAL A 161 3.74 9.18 5.64
CA VAL A 161 3.95 9.24 7.10
C VAL A 161 3.12 8.16 7.80
N GLY A 162 3.77 7.47 8.74
CA GLY A 162 3.17 6.47 9.62
C GLY A 162 2.67 5.22 8.91
N GLY A 163 1.51 4.75 9.38
CA GLY A 163 0.98 3.42 9.08
C GLY A 163 1.64 2.33 9.92
N GLY A 164 1.22 1.08 9.71
CA GLY A 164 1.69 -0.06 10.47
C GLY A 164 1.19 -1.39 9.94
N ASP A 165 1.54 -2.46 10.65
CA ASP A 165 1.19 -3.85 10.34
C ASP A 165 0.34 -4.53 11.43
N ASN A 166 -0.42 -3.74 12.21
CA ASN A 166 -1.11 -4.12 13.46
C ASN A 166 -0.19 -4.58 14.61
N LYS A 167 1.10 -4.87 14.37
CA LYS A 167 2.06 -5.25 15.43
C LYS A 167 2.89 -4.05 15.85
N SER A 168 3.32 -3.26 14.87
CA SER A 168 4.14 -2.07 15.09
C SER A 168 3.82 -1.00 14.06
N GLY A 169 3.82 0.25 14.53
CA GLY A 169 3.78 1.40 13.65
C GLY A 169 5.12 1.61 12.94
N CYS A 170 5.08 2.10 11.71
CA CYS A 170 6.24 2.40 10.89
C CYS A 170 6.91 3.70 11.37
N PRO A 171 8.14 3.66 11.91
CA PRO A 171 8.82 4.86 12.39
C PRO A 171 9.38 5.75 11.27
N GLU A 172 9.55 5.23 10.06
CA GLU A 172 10.07 5.97 8.93
C GLU A 172 9.00 6.82 8.23
N THR A 173 9.35 8.08 7.99
CA THR A 173 8.70 8.92 6.98
C THR A 173 9.40 8.69 5.64
N LEU A 174 8.65 8.22 4.65
CA LEU A 174 9.15 7.90 3.32
C LEU A 174 8.93 9.06 2.36
N VAL A 175 9.76 9.11 1.33
CA VAL A 175 9.62 9.98 0.17
C VAL A 175 9.82 9.15 -1.09
N LEU A 176 8.86 9.19 -2.00
CA LEU A 176 9.02 8.67 -3.35
C LEU A 176 9.27 9.84 -4.31
N ASP A 177 10.43 9.86 -4.95
CA ASP A 177 10.60 10.65 -6.19
C ASP A 177 9.76 9.98 -7.27
N MET A 178 8.61 10.55 -7.62
CA MET A 178 7.66 9.91 -8.54
C MET A 178 8.21 9.87 -9.97
N SER A 179 9.10 10.80 -10.34
CA SER A 179 9.71 10.84 -11.67
C SER A 179 10.75 9.73 -11.89
N LYS A 180 11.48 9.38 -10.83
CA LYS A 180 12.54 8.36 -10.87
C LYS A 180 12.13 7.02 -10.24
N LEU A 181 10.99 6.98 -9.56
CA LEU A 181 10.52 5.86 -8.75
C LEU A 181 11.56 5.40 -7.71
N VAL A 182 12.18 6.37 -7.04
CA VAL A 182 13.20 6.14 -6.00
C VAL A 182 12.64 6.44 -4.63
N TRP A 183 12.61 5.44 -3.76
CA TRP A 183 12.28 5.56 -2.35
C TRP A 183 13.45 6.08 -1.53
N SER A 184 13.18 7.02 -0.64
CA SER A 184 14.12 7.56 0.34
C SER A 184 13.47 7.65 1.71
N VAL A 185 14.25 7.41 2.76
CA VAL A 185 13.82 7.71 4.13
C VAL A 185 14.17 9.16 4.47
N LEU A 186 13.15 9.98 4.76
CA LEU A 186 13.34 11.37 5.17
C LEU A 186 13.84 11.45 6.61
N THR A 187 13.16 10.75 7.51
CA THR A 187 13.46 10.70 8.94
C THR A 187 12.92 9.41 9.55
N VAL A 188 13.44 9.05 10.72
CA VAL A 188 13.01 7.90 11.51
C VAL A 188 12.74 8.39 12.93
N VAL A 189 11.53 8.13 13.43
CA VAL A 189 11.13 8.44 14.81
C VAL A 189 11.21 7.20 15.71
N LYS A 190 10.90 7.33 17.00
CA LYS A 190 10.79 6.17 17.89
C LYS A 190 9.50 5.41 17.59
N GLN A 191 9.45 4.10 17.82
CA GLN A 191 8.24 3.28 17.56
C GLN A 191 6.96 3.68 18.33
N LYS A 192 7.08 4.45 19.42
CA LYS A 192 5.92 4.97 20.19
C LYS A 192 5.66 6.45 19.92
N ASP A 193 6.37 7.02 18.96
CA ASP A 193 6.18 8.40 18.54
C ASP A 193 4.85 8.52 17.78
N PRO A 194 4.08 9.61 17.94
CA PRO A 194 2.84 9.79 17.20
C PRO A 194 2.99 9.78 15.68
N LEU A 195 4.17 10.09 15.12
CA LEU A 195 4.41 9.99 13.69
C LEU A 195 4.50 8.55 13.17
N SER A 196 4.64 7.57 14.07
CA SER A 196 4.54 6.14 13.76
C SER A 196 3.15 5.59 14.05
N SER A 197 2.10 6.39 13.90
CA SER A 197 0.72 5.98 14.12
C SER A 197 0.02 5.53 12.83
N GLU A 198 -0.94 4.63 12.99
CA GLU A 198 -1.94 4.31 11.97
C GLU A 198 -3.08 5.34 12.03
N GLY A 199 -3.71 5.61 10.89
CA GLY A 199 -4.83 6.56 10.80
C GLY A 199 -4.42 8.03 10.93
N LEU A 200 -3.17 8.37 10.61
CA LEU A 200 -2.71 9.75 10.55
C LEU A 200 -3.40 10.53 9.43
N SER A 201 -3.43 11.85 9.53
CA SER A 201 -3.77 12.75 8.43
C SER A 201 -2.58 13.64 8.14
N VAL A 202 -2.24 13.80 6.87
CA VAL A 202 -1.18 14.72 6.43
C VAL A 202 -1.68 15.72 5.41
N CYS A 203 -1.15 16.93 5.47
CA CYS A 203 -1.36 17.96 4.46
C CYS A 203 -0.09 18.77 4.24
N SER A 204 -0.07 19.58 3.19
CA SER A 204 1.01 20.52 2.92
C SER A 204 0.51 21.95 3.05
N ALA A 205 1.39 22.84 3.51
CA ALA A 205 1.15 24.28 3.54
C ALA A 205 2.37 25.02 2.99
N THR A 206 2.13 26.13 2.31
CA THR A 206 3.20 27.05 1.90
C THR A 206 3.10 28.30 2.77
N VAL A 207 4.17 28.60 3.52
CA VAL A 207 4.27 29.77 4.41
C VAL A 207 5.56 30.49 4.04
N ASP A 208 5.46 31.78 3.71
CA ASP A 208 6.60 32.61 3.32
C ASP A 208 7.46 32.04 2.17
N GLY A 209 6.81 31.35 1.22
CA GLY A 209 7.47 30.69 0.08
C GLY A 209 8.08 29.33 0.40
N GLU A 210 8.06 28.90 1.66
CA GLU A 210 8.58 27.62 2.12
C GLU A 210 7.46 26.60 2.27
N LYS A 211 7.73 25.35 1.88
CA LYS A 211 6.75 24.27 1.96
C LYS A 211 6.94 23.47 3.24
N TYR A 212 5.83 23.18 3.89
CA TYR A 212 5.76 22.43 5.13
C TYR A 212 4.82 21.24 4.97
N LEU A 213 5.21 20.13 5.57
CA LEU A 213 4.41 18.95 5.76
C LEU A 213 3.82 19.00 7.18
N LEU A 214 2.50 18.93 7.29
CA LEU A 214 1.81 18.85 8.57
C LEU A 214 1.25 17.45 8.75
N ALA A 215 1.42 16.88 9.94
CA ALA A 215 0.81 15.61 10.33
C ALA A 215 0.01 15.79 11.62
N PHE A 216 -1.15 15.15 11.70
CA PHE A 216 -2.05 15.25 12.84
C PHE A 216 -2.82 13.93 13.05
N GLY A 217 -3.15 13.64 14.31
CA GLY A 217 -4.02 12.53 14.67
C GLY A 217 -3.27 11.21 14.80
N GLY A 218 -3.95 10.13 14.41
CA GLY A 218 -3.41 8.78 14.46
C GLY A 218 -3.54 8.09 15.82
N TYR A 219 -3.33 6.78 15.79
CA TYR A 219 -3.37 5.88 16.94
C TYR A 219 -2.19 4.90 16.90
N ASN A 220 -1.48 4.77 18.02
CA ASN A 220 -0.43 3.75 18.23
C ASN A 220 -0.53 3.12 19.64
N GLY A 221 -1.77 2.99 20.14
CA GLY A 221 -2.08 2.65 21.54
C GLY A 221 -2.55 3.86 22.35
N ARG A 222 -2.30 5.07 21.87
CA ARG A 222 -2.93 6.32 22.32
C ARG A 222 -3.24 7.20 21.13
N TYR A 223 -4.34 7.94 21.20
CA TYR A 223 -4.65 8.98 20.22
C TYR A 223 -3.73 10.17 20.45
N SER A 224 -3.23 10.74 19.35
CA SER A 224 -2.47 11.99 19.40
C SER A 224 -3.33 13.16 18.95
N ASN A 225 -3.25 14.26 19.70
CA ASN A 225 -3.80 15.56 19.34
C ASN A 225 -2.69 16.58 19.00
N GLU A 226 -1.45 16.10 18.87
CA GLU A 226 -0.31 16.94 18.50
C GLU A 226 -0.29 17.20 16.99
N VAL A 227 0.10 18.41 16.62
CA VAL A 227 0.34 18.80 15.22
C VAL A 227 1.85 18.82 15.00
N PHE A 228 2.32 17.98 14.09
CA PHE A 228 3.71 17.92 13.71
C PHE A 228 3.93 18.74 12.46
N VAL A 229 4.91 19.64 12.49
CA VAL A 229 5.31 20.45 11.33
C VAL A 229 6.72 20.04 10.94
N MET A 230 6.84 19.52 9.74
CA MET A 230 8.11 19.10 9.13
C MET A 230 8.41 20.02 7.96
N ARG A 231 9.65 20.50 7.87
CA ARG A 231 10.15 21.21 6.68
C ARG A 231 10.95 20.21 5.85
N PRO A 232 10.44 19.75 4.69
CA PRO A 232 11.24 18.96 3.78
C PRO A 232 12.42 19.84 3.33
N LYS A 233 13.63 19.45 3.70
CA LYS A 233 14.81 20.06 3.09
C LYS A 233 14.91 19.46 1.70
N GLU A 234 15.05 20.29 0.67
CA GLU A 234 15.69 19.85 -0.55
C GLU A 234 17.06 19.31 -0.11
N LYS A 235 17.19 17.99 0.00
CA LYS A 235 18.53 17.43 0.00
C LYS A 235 19.06 17.83 -1.36
N ASP A 236 20.11 18.65 -1.37
CA ASP A 236 20.85 18.96 -2.57
C ASP A 236 20.91 17.69 -3.40
N ILE A 237 20.44 17.78 -4.65
CA ILE A 237 20.63 16.75 -5.66
C ILE A 237 22.12 16.76 -6.03
N VAL A 238 23.01 16.69 -5.04
CA VAL A 238 24.39 16.27 -5.25
C VAL A 238 24.27 14.79 -5.52
N ARG A 239 24.28 14.50 -6.82
CA ARG A 239 24.67 13.26 -7.50
C ARG A 239 24.48 12.01 -6.64
N PRO A 240 23.69 11.01 -7.07
CA PRO A 240 23.73 9.71 -6.41
C PRO A 240 25.20 9.35 -6.22
N LYS A 241 25.58 8.99 -4.99
CA LYS A 241 26.91 8.43 -4.74
C LYS A 241 26.94 7.14 -5.56
N ILE A 242 27.33 7.28 -6.82
CA ILE A 242 27.74 6.19 -7.69
C ILE A 242 28.84 5.55 -6.87
N PHE A 243 28.58 4.34 -6.41
CA PHE A 243 29.64 3.46 -5.93
C PHE A 243 30.66 3.44 -7.06
N GLN A 244 31.76 4.17 -6.87
CA GLN A 244 32.88 4.19 -7.79
C GLN A 244 33.53 2.81 -7.70
N SER A 245 32.97 1.83 -8.41
CA SER A 245 33.79 0.75 -8.92
C SER A 245 34.39 1.25 -10.24
N PRO A 246 35.71 1.10 -10.45
CA PRO A 246 36.35 1.43 -11.73
C PRO A 246 35.66 0.76 -12.93
N ALA A 247 35.00 -0.39 -12.72
CA ALA A 247 34.22 -1.11 -13.73
C ALA A 247 32.95 -0.36 -14.16
N ALA A 248 32.21 0.26 -13.24
CA ALA A 248 31.01 1.03 -13.57
C ALA A 248 31.34 2.33 -14.32
N ALA A 249 32.48 2.96 -13.99
CA ALA A 249 32.98 4.13 -14.70
C ALA A 249 33.41 3.81 -16.14
N ALA A 250 34.05 2.65 -16.35
CA ALA A 250 34.41 2.17 -17.69
C ALA A 250 33.17 1.87 -18.55
N ALA A 251 32.14 1.23 -18.00
CA ALA A 251 30.91 0.95 -18.73
C ALA A 251 30.16 2.23 -19.15
N ALA A 252 30.07 3.23 -18.27
CA ALA A 252 29.44 4.51 -18.58
C ALA A 252 30.20 5.32 -19.66
N ALA A 253 31.54 5.25 -19.66
CA ALA A 253 32.36 5.88 -20.69
C ALA A 253 32.16 5.21 -22.07
N SER A 254 32.05 3.88 -22.11
CA SER A 254 31.79 3.13 -23.35
C SER A 254 30.43 3.45 -23.98
N VAL A 255 29.37 3.55 -23.16
CA VAL A 255 28.02 3.92 -23.63
C VAL A 255 27.99 5.36 -24.16
N THR A 256 28.68 6.29 -23.47
CA THR A 256 28.76 7.70 -23.91
C THR A 256 29.51 7.83 -25.24
N SER A 257 30.55 7.01 -25.45
CA SER A 257 31.32 6.96 -26.69
C SER A 257 30.50 6.41 -27.85
N ALA A 258 29.72 5.34 -27.61
CA ALA A 258 28.81 4.76 -28.61
C ALA A 258 27.68 5.74 -29.00
N TYR A 259 27.17 6.51 -28.04
CA TYR A 259 26.12 7.51 -28.28
C TYR A 259 26.63 8.78 -28.99
N ALA A 260 27.92 9.13 -28.81
CA ALA A 260 28.55 10.23 -29.53
C ALA A 260 28.81 9.89 -31.00
N LEU A 261 29.14 8.62 -31.30
CA LEU A 261 29.34 8.12 -32.67
C LEU A 261 28.03 8.05 -33.45
N SER A 262 26.92 7.63 -32.83
CA SER A 262 25.61 7.53 -33.51
C SER A 262 24.96 8.88 -33.82
N LYS A 263 25.39 9.96 -33.14
CA LYS A 263 24.90 11.32 -33.40
C LYS A 263 25.64 12.03 -34.53
N SER A 264 26.74 11.45 -35.03
CA SER A 264 27.57 12.00 -36.11
C SER A 264 27.03 11.67 -37.52
N GLU A 265 26.05 10.77 -37.67
CA GLU A 265 25.59 10.27 -38.98
C GLU A 265 24.27 10.89 -39.48
N LYS A 266 23.96 12.14 -39.11
CA LYS A 266 22.80 12.85 -39.66
C LYS A 266 23.14 14.29 -40.05
N LEU A 267 23.41 14.49 -41.35
CA LEU A 267 23.46 15.72 -42.20
C LEU A 267 24.49 15.37 -43.33
N ASP A 268 24.27 15.39 -44.65
CA ASP A 268 23.36 16.10 -45.53
C ASP A 268 23.12 15.27 -46.82
N PHE A 269 21.88 15.23 -47.32
CA PHE A 269 21.59 14.83 -48.70
C PHE A 269 20.66 15.87 -49.31
N MET A 270 21.22 16.93 -49.91
CA MET A 270 20.50 17.78 -50.85
C MET A 270 21.39 18.15 -52.04
N GLN A 271 20.77 18.01 -53.22
CA GLN A 271 21.12 18.57 -54.53
C GLN A 271 22.35 18.03 -55.28
N LEU A 272 22.08 17.12 -56.21
CA LEU A 272 22.83 16.99 -57.45
C LEU A 272 22.00 17.62 -58.57
N ASP A 273 22.31 18.87 -58.89
CA ASP A 273 22.00 19.45 -60.20
C ASP A 273 23.11 19.05 -61.19
N ASP A 274 22.61 18.65 -62.35
CA ASP A 274 23.17 18.60 -63.70
C ASP A 274 24.55 19.27 -63.90
N MET A 275 25.52 18.53 -64.48
CA MET A 275 26.29 18.99 -65.65
C MET A 275 27.21 17.88 -66.20
N ASN A 276 27.05 17.71 -67.50
CA ASN A 276 27.74 16.85 -68.43
C ASN A 276 29.17 17.36 -68.73
N SER A 277 30.20 16.51 -68.64
CA SER A 277 31.43 16.65 -69.45
C SER A 277 32.19 15.34 -69.60
N ASN A 278 32.21 14.84 -70.84
CA ASN A 278 33.09 13.79 -71.34
C ASN A 278 34.57 14.17 -71.26
N SER A 279 35.42 13.25 -70.79
CA SER A 279 36.76 13.03 -71.36
C SER A 279 37.31 11.64 -71.02
N HIS A 280 37.72 10.91 -72.05
CA HIS A 280 38.32 9.58 -72.04
C HIS A 280 39.66 9.46 -71.27
N VAL A 281 39.97 8.24 -70.76
CA VAL A 281 41.08 7.32 -71.14
C VAL A 281 41.58 6.48 -69.94
N ASN A 282 41.49 5.15 -70.09
CA ASN A 282 42.26 4.02 -69.53
C ASN A 282 43.10 4.11 -68.24
N GLY A 283 42.91 3.11 -67.36
CA GLY A 283 44.02 2.43 -66.65
C GLY A 283 43.73 2.00 -65.21
N HIS A 284 43.99 0.72 -64.89
CA HIS A 284 44.02 0.06 -63.57
C HIS A 284 42.69 -0.45 -62.96
N SER A 285 42.30 -1.67 -63.35
CA SER A 285 41.21 -2.46 -62.73
C SER A 285 41.71 -3.58 -61.79
N LYS A 286 42.97 -3.51 -61.34
CA LYS A 286 43.55 -4.53 -60.44
C LYS A 286 43.64 -4.05 -58.99
N ASP A 287 44.06 -2.80 -58.78
CA ASP A 287 44.29 -2.26 -57.43
C ASP A 287 42.96 -2.11 -56.63
N ASP A 288 41.90 -1.60 -57.26
CA ASP A 288 40.55 -1.46 -56.66
C ASP A 288 39.92 -2.79 -56.20
N VAL A 289 40.24 -3.91 -56.87
CA VAL A 289 39.73 -5.24 -56.48
C VAL A 289 40.53 -5.79 -55.30
N THR A 290 41.84 -5.56 -55.25
CA THR A 290 42.69 -5.95 -54.12
C THR A 290 42.31 -5.20 -52.84
N ASP A 291 42.06 -3.89 -52.94
CA ASP A 291 41.67 -3.05 -51.81
C ASP A 291 40.31 -3.48 -51.24
N LYS A 292 39.34 -3.83 -52.10
CA LYS A 292 38.05 -4.40 -51.68
C LYS A 292 38.20 -5.76 -51.01
N ILE A 293 39.09 -6.62 -51.50
CA ILE A 293 39.37 -7.92 -50.87
C ILE A 293 40.00 -7.74 -49.49
N GLU A 294 40.88 -6.75 -49.33
CA GLU A 294 41.52 -6.45 -48.04
C GLU A 294 40.52 -5.86 -47.04
N ALA A 295 39.63 -4.96 -47.48
CA ALA A 295 38.52 -4.46 -46.67
C ALA A 295 37.58 -5.57 -46.20
N ILE A 296 37.18 -6.49 -47.10
CA ILE A 296 36.33 -7.64 -46.75
C ILE A 296 37.02 -8.59 -45.75
N LYS A 297 38.35 -8.77 -45.85
CA LYS A 297 39.10 -9.58 -44.89
C LYS A 297 39.12 -8.95 -43.50
N GLU A 298 39.23 -7.63 -43.42
CA GLU A 298 39.20 -6.92 -42.15
C GLU A 298 37.80 -6.92 -41.54
N GLU A 299 36.75 -6.73 -42.32
CA GLU A 299 35.36 -6.89 -41.88
C GLU A 299 35.10 -8.31 -41.36
N LYS A 300 35.59 -9.33 -42.08
CA LYS A 300 35.51 -10.73 -41.63
C LYS A 300 36.21 -10.93 -40.28
N ARG A 301 37.40 -10.34 -40.08
CA ARG A 301 38.14 -10.42 -38.82
C ARG A 301 37.38 -9.78 -37.66
N ILE A 302 36.76 -8.63 -37.89
CA ILE A 302 35.95 -7.93 -36.90
C ILE A 302 34.70 -8.77 -36.54
N LEU A 303 34.02 -9.33 -37.54
CA LEU A 303 32.86 -10.20 -37.33
C LEU A 303 33.23 -11.47 -36.55
N GLU A 304 34.37 -12.09 -36.83
CA GLU A 304 34.86 -13.27 -36.09
C GLU A 304 35.14 -12.94 -34.61
N LEU A 305 35.69 -11.76 -34.32
CA LEU A 305 35.88 -11.28 -32.94
C LEU A 305 34.54 -11.03 -32.24
N SER A 306 33.58 -10.38 -32.92
CA SER A 306 32.25 -10.14 -32.38
C SER A 306 31.50 -11.43 -32.08
N ILE A 307 31.61 -12.45 -32.93
CA ILE A 307 31.05 -13.78 -32.68
C ILE A 307 31.69 -14.44 -31.45
N ALA A 308 33.00 -14.29 -31.26
CA ALA A 308 33.68 -14.83 -30.09
C ALA A 308 33.23 -14.15 -28.78
N GLU A 309 33.02 -12.84 -28.81
CA GLU A 309 32.49 -12.07 -27.66
C GLU A 309 31.06 -12.49 -27.32
N VAL A 310 30.17 -12.56 -28.31
CA VAL A 310 28.79 -13.02 -28.12
C VAL A 310 28.74 -14.45 -27.58
N ARG A 311 29.66 -15.34 -28.00
CA ARG A 311 29.76 -16.70 -27.45
C ARG A 311 30.20 -16.70 -25.99
N ALA A 312 31.14 -15.85 -25.61
CA ALA A 312 31.57 -15.73 -24.21
C ALA A 312 30.44 -15.18 -23.32
N GLU A 313 29.70 -14.18 -23.81
CA GLU A 313 28.56 -13.62 -23.10
C GLU A 313 27.41 -14.63 -22.95
N ASN A 314 27.08 -15.37 -24.01
CA ASN A 314 26.10 -16.47 -23.95
C ASN A 314 26.52 -17.56 -22.96
N SER A 315 27.81 -17.88 -22.87
CA SER A 315 28.31 -18.83 -21.87
C SER A 315 28.16 -18.30 -20.44
N LYS A 316 28.34 -16.99 -20.24
CA LYS A 316 28.18 -16.34 -18.94
C LYS A 316 26.70 -16.32 -18.51
N ILE A 317 25.81 -15.91 -19.41
CA ILE A 317 24.36 -15.92 -19.19
C ILE A 317 23.88 -17.34 -18.89
N GLY A 318 24.40 -18.36 -19.60
CA GLY A 318 24.09 -19.76 -19.30
C GLY A 318 24.44 -20.18 -17.87
N GLY A 319 25.56 -19.68 -17.33
CA GLY A 319 25.93 -19.92 -15.93
C GLY A 319 25.02 -19.21 -14.94
N GLU A 320 24.65 -17.95 -15.20
CA GLU A 320 23.72 -17.18 -14.37
C GLU A 320 22.32 -17.82 -14.33
N ILE A 321 21.85 -18.36 -15.46
CA ILE A 321 20.59 -19.11 -15.53
C ILE A 321 20.65 -20.37 -14.67
N GLU A 322 21.76 -21.11 -14.68
CA GLU A 322 21.90 -22.32 -13.87
C GLU A 322 21.91 -22.00 -12.37
N GLU A 323 22.60 -20.93 -11.96
CA GLU A 323 22.59 -20.46 -10.56
C GLU A 323 21.18 -20.01 -10.11
N LEU A 324 20.45 -19.30 -10.98
CA LEU A 324 19.06 -18.93 -10.73
C LEU A 324 18.13 -20.15 -10.64
N ASN A 325 18.35 -21.18 -11.46
CA ASN A 325 17.56 -22.42 -11.39
C ASN A 325 17.80 -23.17 -10.07
N ILE A 326 19.05 -23.22 -9.59
CA ILE A 326 19.39 -23.85 -8.30
C ILE A 326 18.70 -23.10 -7.15
N THR A 327 18.83 -21.77 -7.10
CA THR A 327 18.19 -20.96 -6.05
C THR A 327 16.66 -21.05 -6.09
N HIS A 328 16.05 -21.07 -7.28
CA HIS A 328 14.61 -21.28 -7.43
C HIS A 328 14.16 -22.66 -6.93
N ALA A 329 14.96 -23.71 -7.15
CA ALA A 329 14.68 -25.04 -6.64
C ALA A 329 14.77 -25.10 -5.10
N GLU A 330 15.71 -24.38 -4.49
CA GLU A 330 15.82 -24.26 -3.03
C GLU A 330 14.62 -23.52 -2.42
N LEU A 331 14.27 -22.34 -2.97
CA LEU A 331 13.11 -21.57 -2.53
C LEU A 331 11.79 -22.35 -2.69
N SER A 332 11.67 -23.15 -3.76
CA SER A 332 10.49 -24.00 -3.97
C SER A 332 10.35 -25.06 -2.88
N LYS A 333 11.46 -25.64 -2.41
CA LYS A 333 11.46 -26.61 -1.29
C LYS A 333 11.10 -25.93 0.03
N GLU A 334 11.63 -24.73 0.29
CA GLU A 334 11.27 -23.96 1.48
C GLU A 334 9.79 -23.60 1.48
N LEU A 335 9.26 -23.14 0.35
CA LEU A 335 7.83 -22.82 0.21
C LEU A 335 6.95 -24.04 0.51
N GLN A 336 7.30 -25.22 -0.02
CA GLN A 336 6.57 -26.45 0.26
C GLN A 336 6.64 -26.85 1.75
N SER A 337 7.77 -26.62 2.41
CA SER A 337 7.94 -26.83 3.85
C SER A 337 7.02 -25.91 4.66
N VAL A 338 7.01 -24.61 4.35
CA VAL A 338 6.16 -23.60 5.01
C VAL A 338 4.68 -23.90 4.79
N GLN A 339 4.28 -24.32 3.59
CA GLN A 339 2.91 -24.76 3.33
C GLN A 339 2.52 -25.95 4.20
N GLY A 340 3.43 -26.92 4.38
CA GLY A 340 3.22 -28.06 5.28
C GLY A 340 3.01 -27.61 6.74
N GLN A 341 3.86 -26.69 7.22
CA GLN A 341 3.71 -26.12 8.57
C GLN A 341 2.39 -25.36 8.74
N LEU A 342 1.97 -24.60 7.72
CA LEU A 342 0.70 -23.87 7.75
C LEU A 342 -0.51 -24.81 7.86
N VAL A 343 -0.50 -25.94 7.15
CA VAL A 343 -1.56 -26.96 7.25
C VAL A 343 -1.60 -27.58 8.65
N ALA A 344 -0.45 -27.85 9.25
CA ALA A 344 -0.36 -28.37 10.61
C ALA A 344 -0.90 -27.36 11.64
N GLU A 345 -0.54 -26.09 11.52
CA GLU A 345 -1.03 -25.03 12.41
C GLU A 345 -2.52 -24.75 12.23
N ARG A 346 -3.05 -24.76 11.00
CA ARG A 346 -4.51 -24.68 10.77
C ARG A 346 -5.27 -25.82 11.47
N SER A 347 -4.73 -27.04 11.40
CA SER A 347 -5.32 -28.19 12.10
C SER A 347 -5.25 -28.03 13.62
N ARG A 348 -4.15 -27.45 14.14
CA ARG A 348 -4.01 -27.14 15.56
C ARG A 348 -5.00 -26.07 16.02
N CYS A 349 -5.16 -24.98 15.26
CA CYS A 349 -6.15 -23.94 15.53
C CYS A 349 -7.57 -24.49 15.58
N PHE A 350 -7.95 -25.31 14.58
CA PHE A 350 -9.26 -25.96 14.55
C PHE A 350 -9.53 -26.80 15.81
N ASN A 351 -8.54 -27.58 16.26
CA ASN A 351 -8.66 -28.36 17.49
C ASN A 351 -8.78 -27.48 18.75
N LEU A 352 -8.13 -26.33 18.79
CA LEU A 352 -8.24 -25.38 19.91
C LEU A 352 -9.60 -24.69 19.91
N GLU A 353 -10.12 -24.28 18.75
CA GLU A 353 -11.46 -23.70 18.60
C GLU A 353 -12.54 -24.68 19.05
N ALA A 354 -12.43 -25.96 18.68
CA ALA A 354 -13.35 -27.00 19.15
C ALA A 354 -13.34 -27.13 20.69
N LYS A 355 -12.15 -27.09 21.32
CA LYS A 355 -12.03 -27.12 22.79
C LYS A 355 -12.60 -25.88 23.45
N ILE A 356 -12.42 -24.70 22.85
CA ILE A 356 -12.99 -23.45 23.36
C ILE A 356 -14.52 -23.52 23.32
N ALA A 357 -15.11 -24.02 22.24
CA ALA A 357 -16.55 -24.19 22.12
C ALA A 357 -17.11 -25.17 23.17
N GLU A 358 -16.40 -26.27 23.45
CA GLU A 358 -16.78 -27.21 24.50
C GLU A 358 -16.74 -26.58 25.90
N LEU A 359 -15.70 -25.81 26.20
CA LEU A 359 -15.58 -25.08 27.47
C LEU A 359 -16.67 -24.00 27.62
N GLN A 360 -17.03 -23.30 26.55
CA GLN A 360 -18.12 -22.31 26.56
C GLN A 360 -19.46 -22.97 26.89
N LYS A 361 -19.75 -24.13 26.27
CA LYS A 361 -20.97 -24.89 26.57
C LYS A 361 -21.01 -25.38 28.03
N LEU A 362 -19.87 -25.79 28.57
CA LEU A 362 -19.77 -26.18 29.97
C LEU A 362 -20.06 -24.99 30.90
N LEU A 363 -19.51 -23.82 30.59
CA LEU A 363 -19.73 -22.59 31.36
C LEU A 363 -21.21 -22.17 31.39
N GLU A 364 -21.91 -22.23 30.24
CA GLU A 364 -23.35 -21.96 30.18
C GLU A 364 -24.16 -22.92 31.06
N SER A 365 -23.78 -24.21 31.08
CA SER A 365 -24.45 -25.19 31.93
C SER A 365 -24.22 -24.93 33.42
N MET A 366 -23.03 -24.45 33.81
CA MET A 366 -22.74 -24.08 35.19
C MET A 366 -23.57 -22.87 35.65
N GLN A 367 -23.73 -21.87 34.79
CA GLN A 367 -24.56 -20.70 35.09
C GLN A 367 -26.02 -21.10 35.35
N SER A 368 -26.56 -22.02 34.55
CA SER A 368 -27.91 -22.55 34.76
C SER A 368 -28.07 -23.26 36.10
N VAL A 369 -27.05 -23.99 36.56
CA VAL A 369 -27.07 -24.66 37.87
C VAL A 369 -27.00 -23.65 39.01
N GLU A 370 -26.20 -22.59 38.86
CA GLU A 370 -26.13 -21.50 39.85
C GLU A 370 -27.49 -20.81 40.03
N ASP A 371 -28.20 -20.53 38.93
CA ASP A 371 -29.54 -19.92 38.97
C ASP A 371 -30.56 -20.81 39.70
N GLU A 372 -30.52 -22.13 39.46
CA GLU A 372 -31.40 -23.10 40.13
C GLU A 372 -31.09 -23.19 41.63
N VAL A 373 -29.82 -23.20 42.01
CA VAL A 373 -29.40 -23.18 43.43
C VAL A 373 -29.87 -21.90 44.12
N GLN A 374 -29.78 -20.76 43.45
CA GLN A 374 -30.24 -19.49 44.00
C GLN A 374 -31.76 -19.49 44.22
N ALA A 375 -32.53 -19.98 43.25
CA ALA A 375 -34.00 -20.11 43.39
C ALA A 375 -34.41 -21.04 44.54
N LEU A 376 -33.69 -22.15 44.74
CA LEU A 376 -33.93 -23.05 45.87
C LEU A 376 -33.62 -22.41 47.23
N ARG A 377 -32.57 -21.58 47.30
CA ARG A 377 -32.23 -20.83 48.53
C ARG A 377 -33.33 -19.84 48.92
N GLU A 378 -33.88 -19.12 47.94
CA GLU A 378 -34.99 -18.18 48.17
C GLU A 378 -36.24 -18.91 48.67
N LYS A 379 -36.56 -20.06 48.07
CA LYS A 379 -37.70 -20.88 48.49
C LYS A 379 -37.55 -21.42 49.91
N ASN A 380 -36.34 -21.89 50.28
CA ASN A 380 -36.07 -22.31 51.66
C ASN A 380 -36.22 -21.15 52.64
N SER A 381 -35.67 -19.97 52.31
CA SER A 381 -35.81 -18.78 53.18
C SER A 381 -37.27 -18.36 53.37
N ALA A 382 -38.10 -18.46 52.32
CA ALA A 382 -39.52 -18.16 52.43
C ALA A 382 -40.26 -19.18 53.31
N LEU A 383 -39.93 -20.47 53.17
CA LEU A 383 -40.49 -21.53 54.00
C LEU A 383 -40.11 -21.37 55.48
N ASP A 384 -38.85 -21.01 55.76
CA ASP A 384 -38.38 -20.76 57.12
C ASP A 384 -39.12 -19.57 57.77
N GLN A 385 -39.37 -18.49 57.00
CA GLN A 385 -40.17 -17.35 57.47
C GLN A 385 -41.63 -17.73 57.75
N GLU A 386 -42.25 -18.55 56.88
CA GLU A 386 -43.60 -19.07 57.13
C GLU A 386 -43.66 -19.95 58.38
N MET A 387 -42.65 -20.79 58.60
CA MET A 387 -42.53 -21.62 59.80
C MET A 387 -42.37 -20.79 61.07
N GLU A 388 -41.57 -19.70 61.05
CA GLU A 388 -41.45 -18.77 62.18
C GLU A 388 -42.77 -18.02 62.46
N LEU A 389 -43.48 -17.59 61.41
CA LEU A 389 -44.80 -16.96 61.55
C LEU A 389 -45.85 -17.93 62.12
N ALA A 390 -45.84 -19.19 61.68
CA ALA A 390 -46.70 -20.23 62.23
C ALA A 390 -46.37 -20.53 63.70
N ALA A 391 -45.08 -20.62 64.06
CA ALA A 391 -44.63 -20.85 65.43
C ALA A 391 -44.98 -19.68 66.37
N THR A 392 -44.93 -18.43 65.88
CA THR A 392 -45.33 -17.25 66.66
C THR A 392 -46.84 -17.13 66.81
N ALA A 393 -47.63 -17.48 65.80
CA ALA A 393 -49.09 -17.57 65.89
C ALA A 393 -49.54 -18.63 66.92
N GLN A 394 -48.84 -19.77 66.97
CA GLN A 394 -49.12 -20.86 67.92
C GLN A 394 -48.71 -20.51 69.36
N ARG A 395 -47.71 -19.63 69.54
CA ARG A 395 -47.34 -19.04 70.85
C ARG A 395 -48.33 -18.01 71.38
N GLN A 396 -49.11 -17.35 70.50
CA GLN A 396 -50.16 -16.40 70.93
C GLN A 396 -51.48 -17.10 71.33
N SER A 397 -51.71 -18.34 70.89
CA SER A 397 -52.91 -19.12 71.23
C SER A 397 -52.73 -20.08 72.41
N SER A 398 -51.56 -20.14 73.04
CA SER A 398 -51.34 -20.97 74.24
C SER A 398 -50.35 -20.30 75.19
N GLY A 399 -50.86 -19.84 76.33
CA GLY A 399 -50.04 -19.53 77.49
C GLY A 399 -49.39 -20.81 77.99
N GLY A 400 -48.15 -21.06 77.57
CA GLY A 400 -47.39 -22.25 77.95
C GLY A 400 -45.91 -22.06 77.70
N VAL A 401 -45.20 -21.67 78.76
CA VAL A 401 -43.74 -21.58 78.81
C VAL A 401 -43.14 -22.98 78.59
N TRP A 402 -42.30 -23.13 77.57
CA TRP A 402 -41.31 -24.19 77.52
C TRP A 402 -39.95 -23.61 77.13
N ARG A 403 -39.05 -23.58 78.12
CA ARG A 403 -37.61 -23.38 77.96
C ARG A 403 -36.99 -24.73 77.59
N TRP A 404 -36.17 -24.75 76.54
CA TRP A 404 -35.19 -25.81 76.33
C TRP A 404 -33.79 -25.23 76.58
N PHE A 405 -33.08 -25.84 77.53
CA PHE A 405 -31.67 -25.64 77.80
C PHE A 405 -30.89 -26.80 77.16
N GLY A 406 -29.72 -26.48 76.58
CA GLY A 406 -28.62 -27.42 76.29
C GLY A 406 -28.67 -28.05 74.89
N GLY A 407 -27.57 -28.16 74.14
CA GLY A 407 -26.18 -28.17 74.59
C GLY A 407 -25.18 -27.69 73.54
N SER A 408 -24.06 -27.21 74.07
CA SER A 408 -22.77 -27.12 73.43
C SER A 408 -22.30 -28.48 72.90
N GLU A 409 -21.67 -28.53 71.73
CA GLU A 409 -20.22 -28.83 71.61
C GLU A 409 -19.77 -28.93 70.13
N LYS A 410 -18.64 -28.25 69.90
CA LYS A 410 -17.60 -28.40 68.85
C LYS A 410 -17.84 -27.87 67.44
#